data_AF-A0A7J5UVZ1-F1
#
_entry.id   AF-A0A7J5UVZ1-F1
#
_cell.length_a   1.000
_cell.length_b   1.000
_cell.length_c   1.000
_cell.angle_alpha   90.00
_cell.angle_beta   90.00
_cell.angle_gamma   90.00
#
_symmetry.space_group_name_H-M   'P 1'
#
loop_
_entity.id
_entity.type
_entity.pdbx_description
1 polymer ?
#
loop_
_entity_poly.entity_id
_entity_poly.type
_entity_poly.pdbx_seq_one_letter_code
_entity_poly.pdbx_strand_id
1 'polypeptide(L)'
;MKNPYTILGLEKNQNADRKEIMAAQMKAMKDRLYMLPEIATAARQLLDPAKRLAADFMFPSRIKSKRPQKIVVDIEIKKISLSEIDENAFDSLK
;
A
#
# COMPACT_ATOMS: atom_id res chain seq x y z
N MET A 1 16.05 0.80 -9.64
CA MET A 1 15.28 0.79 -10.91
C MET A 1 14.18 1.83 -10.81
N LYS A 2 14.02 2.69 -11.81
CA LYS A 2 12.91 3.65 -11.87
C LYS A 2 11.62 2.90 -12.22
N ASN A 3 10.48 3.37 -11.69
CA ASN A 3 9.19 2.71 -11.93
C ASN A 3 8.74 2.95 -13.38
N PRO A 4 8.54 1.90 -14.20
CA PRO A 4 8.14 2.08 -15.60
C PRO A 4 6.77 2.76 -15.76
N TYR A 5 5.85 2.60 -14.80
CA TYR A 5 4.57 3.29 -14.78
C TYR A 5 4.72 4.80 -14.59
N THR A 6 5.69 5.24 -13.78
CA THR A 6 5.98 6.68 -13.57
C THR A 6 6.62 7.30 -14.82
N ILE A 7 7.51 6.56 -15.48
CA ILE A 7 8.22 7.03 -16.69
C ILE A 7 7.23 7.27 -17.84
N LEU A 8 6.26 6.36 -18.01
CA LEU A 8 5.24 6.49 -19.06
C LEU A 8 4.03 7.34 -18.64
N GLY A 9 3.97 7.83 -17.39
CA GLY A 9 2.81 8.57 -16.88
C GLY A 9 1.55 7.73 -16.69
N LEU A 10 1.70 6.41 -16.49
CA LEU A 10 0.63 5.43 -16.28
C LEU A 10 0.43 5.07 -14.79
N GLU A 11 0.91 5.90 -13.87
CA GLU A 11 0.80 5.66 -12.42
C GLU A 11 -0.62 5.38 -11.95
N LYS A 12 -1.64 5.96 -12.60
CA LYS A 12 -3.05 5.78 -12.23
C LYS A 12 -3.72 4.62 -12.97
N ASN A 13 -3.04 3.95 -13.89
CA ASN A 13 -3.62 2.90 -14.73
C ASN A 13 -2.62 1.75 -14.97
N GLN A 14 -2.47 0.86 -13.98
CA GLN A 14 -1.67 -0.36 -14.12
C GLN A 14 -2.29 -1.41 -15.04
N ASN A 15 -3.61 -1.34 -15.24
CA ASN A 15 -4.34 -2.25 -16.13
C ASN A 15 -4.32 -1.78 -17.58
N ALA A 16 -3.40 -0.88 -17.93
CA ALA A 16 -3.33 -0.28 -19.25
C ALA A 16 -3.16 -1.34 -20.36
N ASP A 17 -3.95 -1.23 -21.42
CA ASP A 17 -3.82 -2.13 -22.56
C ASP A 17 -2.54 -1.83 -23.36
N ARG A 18 -2.11 -2.76 -24.20
CA ARG A 18 -0.93 -2.63 -25.06
C ARG A 18 -0.96 -1.33 -25.89
N LYS A 19 -2.14 -0.97 -26.43
CA LYS A 19 -2.35 0.27 -27.20
C LYS A 19 -2.14 1.51 -26.35
N GLU A 20 -2.63 1.50 -25.11
CA GLU A 20 -2.48 2.61 -24.17
C GLU A 20 -1.02 2.81 -23.75
N ILE A 21 -0.28 1.71 -23.55
CA ILE A 21 1.16 1.75 -23.25
C ILE A 21 1.94 2.40 -24.40
N MET A 22 1.62 2.07 -25.65
CA MET A 22 2.26 2.70 -26.81
C MET A 22 1.90 4.18 -26.93
N ALA A 23 0.63 4.55 -26.70
CA ALA A 23 0.22 5.94 -26.67
C ALA A 23 0.94 6.74 -25.57
N ALA A 24 1.10 6.14 -24.40
CA ALA A 24 1.82 6.71 -23.26
C ALA A 24 3.32 6.90 -23.56
N GLN A 25 3.94 5.94 -24.26
CA GLN A 25 5.32 6.07 -24.74
C GLN A 25 5.50 7.27 -25.66
N MET A 26 4.61 7.44 -26.65
CA MET A 26 4.65 8.59 -27.56
C MET A 26 4.47 9.92 -26.81
N LYS A 27 3.56 9.95 -25.84
CA LYS A 27 3.34 11.12 -24.99
C LYS A 27 4.58 11.45 -24.15
N ALA A 28 5.19 10.46 -23.50
CA ALA A 28 6.41 10.65 -22.72
C ALA A 28 7.59 11.15 -23.57
N MET A 29 7.71 10.69 -24.81
CA MET A 29 8.71 11.18 -25.77
C MET A 29 8.46 12.65 -26.16
N LYS A 30 7.20 13.03 -26.36
CA LYS A 30 6.80 14.41 -26.66
C LYS A 30 7.09 15.35 -25.49
N ASP A 31 6.78 14.91 -24.28
CA ASP A 31 6.91 15.72 -23.06
C ASP A 31 8.38 15.87 -22.61
N ARG A 32 9.30 15.06 -23.14
CA ARG A 32 10.77 15.11 -22.91
C ARG A 32 11.19 15.11 -21.43
N LEU A 33 10.35 14.55 -20.55
CA LEU A 33 10.61 14.47 -19.12
C LEU A 33 11.71 13.47 -18.75
N TYR A 34 11.92 12.46 -19.60
CA TYR A 34 12.89 11.39 -19.41
C TYR A 34 13.74 11.21 -20.67
N MET A 35 14.92 10.58 -20.52
CA MET A 35 15.75 10.26 -21.67
C MET A 35 15.06 9.22 -22.57
N LEU A 36 15.21 9.36 -23.88
CA LEU A 36 14.71 8.42 -24.90
C LEU A 36 14.98 6.94 -24.58
N PRO A 37 16.21 6.52 -24.21
CA PRO A 37 16.48 5.12 -23.85
C PRO A 37 15.68 4.67 -22.63
N GLU A 38 15.50 5.53 -21.62
CA GLU A 38 14.72 5.19 -20.42
C GLU A 38 13.26 4.93 -20.78
N ILE A 39 12.67 5.79 -21.61
CA ILE A 39 11.28 5.65 -22.08
C ILE A 39 11.11 4.35 -22.88
N ALA A 40 12.05 4.06 -23.79
CA ALA A 40 12.03 2.83 -24.59
C ALA A 40 12.16 1.58 -23.70
N THR A 41 13.04 1.60 -22.70
CA THR A 41 13.19 0.47 -21.78
C THR A 41 11.96 0.26 -20.90
N ALA A 42 11.32 1.34 -20.42
CA ALA A 42 10.10 1.27 -19.64
C ALA A 42 8.93 0.69 -20.45
N ALA A 43 8.75 1.14 -21.69
CA ALA A 43 7.75 0.58 -22.60
C ALA A 43 7.99 -0.90 -22.87
N ARG A 44 9.25 -1.29 -23.14
CA ARG A 44 9.61 -2.71 -23.36
C ARG A 44 9.34 -3.58 -22.14
N GLN A 45 9.57 -3.07 -20.93
CA GLN A 45 9.26 -3.79 -19.69
C GLN A 45 7.75 -4.02 -19.50
N LEU A 46 6.92 -3.04 -19.84
CA LEU A 46 5.46 -3.14 -19.69
C LEU A 46 4.77 -3.90 -20.83
N LEU A 47 5.40 -3.98 -22.01
CA LEU A 47 4.91 -4.77 -23.14
C LEU A 47 5.20 -6.26 -23.00
N ASP A 48 6.23 -6.65 -22.25
CA ASP A 48 6.58 -8.04 -21.97
C ASP A 48 5.80 -8.54 -20.73
N PRO A 49 4.93 -9.56 -20.86
CA PRO A 49 4.07 -10.02 -19.76
C PRO A 49 4.84 -10.44 -18.50
N ALA A 50 5.99 -11.09 -18.65
CA ALA A 50 6.76 -11.58 -17.50
C ALA A 50 7.39 -10.42 -16.73
N LYS A 51 7.94 -9.44 -17.47
CA LYS A 51 8.51 -8.23 -16.86
C LYS A 51 7.44 -7.30 -16.30
N ARG A 52 6.26 -7.24 -16.94
CA ARG A 52 5.11 -6.49 -16.47
C ARG A 52 4.61 -7.02 -15.14
N LEU A 53 4.47 -8.35 -15.00
CA LEU A 53 4.09 -8.98 -13.73
C LEU A 53 5.05 -8.61 -12.61
N ALA A 54 6.36 -8.67 -12.86
CA ALA A 54 7.37 -8.23 -11.89
C ALA A 54 7.22 -6.74 -11.52
N ALA A 55 6.94 -5.88 -12.51
CA ALA A 55 6.72 -4.45 -12.27
C ALA A 55 5.43 -4.18 -11.49
N ASP A 56 4.35 -4.93 -11.75
CA ASP A 56 3.08 -4.84 -11.03
C ASP A 56 3.25 -5.18 -9.55
N PHE A 57 4.02 -6.24 -9.27
CA PHE A 57 4.33 -6.64 -7.90
C PHE A 57 5.22 -5.62 -7.18
N MET A 58 6.25 -5.10 -7.86
CA MET A 58 7.22 -4.20 -7.23
C MET A 58 6.70 -2.78 -7.03
N PHE A 59 5.75 -2.32 -7.84
CA PHE A 59 5.29 -0.93 -7.85
C PHE A 59 3.78 -0.78 -7.73
N PRO A 60 3.11 -1.25 -6.66
CA PRO A 60 1.64 -1.21 -6.56
C PRO A 60 1.09 0.23 -6.67
N SER A 61 0.20 0.48 -7.63
CA SER A 61 -0.21 1.85 -8.00
C SER A 61 -1.25 2.53 -7.12
N ARG A 62 -1.88 1.83 -6.18
CA ARG A 62 -3.05 2.42 -5.48
C ARG A 62 -3.22 2.08 -4.01
N ILE A 63 -2.34 1.31 -3.41
CA ILE A 63 -2.45 1.04 -1.98
C ILE A 63 -1.67 2.12 -1.26
N LYS A 64 -2.27 3.32 -1.10
CA LYS A 64 -1.98 4.11 0.09
C LYS A 64 -2.45 3.23 1.24
N SER A 65 -1.56 2.39 1.77
CA SER A 65 -1.86 1.57 2.92
C SER A 65 -2.34 2.52 4.00
N LYS A 66 -3.63 2.42 4.39
CA LYS A 66 -4.05 3.02 5.64
C LYS A 66 -3.12 2.43 6.68
N ARG A 67 -2.36 3.29 7.38
CA ARG A 67 -1.49 2.82 8.46
C ARG A 67 -2.37 2.00 9.41
N PRO A 68 -1.94 0.80 9.83
CA PRO A 68 -2.69 0.02 10.79
C PRO A 68 -2.91 0.90 12.03
N GLN A 69 -4.17 1.07 12.41
CA GLN A 69 -4.52 1.80 13.64
C GLN A 69 -4.45 0.83 14.81
N LYS A 70 -3.98 1.31 15.96
CA LYS A 70 -4.03 0.52 17.19
C LYS A 70 -5.49 0.31 17.55
N ILE A 71 -5.84 -0.94 17.87
CA ILE A 71 -7.13 -1.25 18.49
C ILE A 71 -7.04 -0.77 19.93
N VAL A 72 -7.74 0.32 20.26
CA VAL A 72 -7.90 0.78 21.63
C VAL A 72 -9.16 0.12 22.17
N VAL A 73 -9.05 -0.61 23.27
CA VAL A 73 -10.20 -1.19 23.97
C VAL A 73 -10.38 -0.39 25.25
N ASP A 74 -11.50 0.30 25.40
CA ASP A 74 -11.93 0.93 26.65
C ASP A 74 -12.43 -0.18 27.59
N ILE A 75 -11.50 -0.98 28.11
CA ILE A 75 -11.81 -1.88 29.22
C ILE A 75 -11.63 -1.05 30.48
N GLU A 76 -12.73 -0.70 31.14
CA GLU A 76 -12.69 -0.19 32.49
C GLU A 76 -12.14 -1.30 33.40
N ILE A 77 -10.83 -1.25 33.67
CA ILE A 77 -10.20 -2.14 34.63
C ILE A 77 -10.74 -1.73 36.00
N LYS A 78 -11.74 -2.48 36.50
CA LYS A 78 -12.15 -2.39 37.90
C LYS A 78 -10.96 -2.83 38.75
N LYS A 79 -10.19 -1.85 39.25
CA LYS A 79 -9.19 -2.08 40.29
C LYS A 79 -9.93 -2.48 41.55
N ILE A 80 -10.01 -3.78 41.82
CA ILE A 80 -10.48 -4.28 43.11
C ILE A 80 -9.38 -3.94 44.11
N SER A 81 -9.68 -3.08 45.08
CA SER A 81 -8.77 -2.76 46.18
C SER A 81 -8.94 -3.81 47.27
N LEU A 82 -7.83 -4.29 47.88
CA LEU A 82 -7.88 -5.30 48.96
C LEU A 82 -8.62 -4.79 50.21
N SER A 83 -8.81 -3.47 50.33
CA SER A 83 -9.60 -2.81 51.36
C SER A 83 -11.12 -2.98 51.23
N GLU A 84 -11.61 -3.41 50.06
CA GLU A 84 -13.05 -3.68 49.83
C GLU A 84 -13.43 -5.14 50.16
N ILE A 85 -12.47 -5.98 50.52
CA ILE A 85 -12.70 -7.38 50.88
C ILE A 85 -13.06 -7.41 52.37
N ASP A 86 -14.31 -7.74 52.69
CA ASP A 86 -14.76 -7.93 54.06
C ASP A 86 -14.26 -9.28 54.61
N GLU A 87 -13.35 -9.22 55.59
CA GLU A 87 -12.78 -10.38 56.27
C GLU A 87 -13.85 -11.21 57.02
N ASN A 88 -15.00 -10.61 57.34
CA ASN A 88 -16.08 -11.24 58.10
C ASN A 88 -17.32 -11.55 57.27
N ALA A 89 -17.24 -11.50 55.93
CA ALA A 89 -18.40 -11.71 55.04
C ALA A 89 -19.13 -13.05 55.27
N PHE A 90 -18.49 -14.01 55.94
CA PHE A 90 -19.03 -15.34 56.25
C PHE A 90 -18.96 -15.72 57.74
N ASP A 91 -18.71 -14.75 58.63
CA ASP A 91 -18.68 -15.03 60.07
C ASP A 91 -20.09 -15.01 60.66
N SER A 92 -20.68 -16.20 60.79
CA SER A 92 -22.04 -16.42 61.28
C SER A 92 -22.14 -16.44 62.83
N LEU A 93 -21.04 -16.22 63.55
CA LEU A 93 -20.94 -16.43 65.00
C LEU A 93 -20.90 -15.12 65.82
N LYS A 94 -21.23 -13.98 65.21
CA LYS A 94 -21.35 -12.68 65.88
C LYS A 94 -22.80 -12.26 66.10
#